data_AF-A0A6L3N8F3-F1
#
_entry.id   AF-A0A6L3N8F3-F1
#
_cell.length_a   1.000
_cell.length_b   1.000
_cell.length_c   1.000
_cell.angle_alpha   90.00
_cell.angle_beta   90.00
_cell.angle_gamma   90.00
#
_symmetry.space_group_name_H-M   'P 1'
#
loop_
_entity.id
_entity.type
_entity.pdbx_description
1 polymer ?
#
loop_
_entity_poly.entity_id
_entity_poly.type
_entity_poly.pdbx_seq_one_letter_code
_entity_poly.pdbx_strand_id
1 'polypeptide(L)'
;GFAAQLPLDLALRRAPAGAVAWLAIEDPAHPWPKLPGKQVGAGPFYLVWLGPDASSVRGEQWPYQIVRVAIESSPLARWPSLAVDRALPANDPARAGQRLFVTQCLACHRLDGAGSSHAGPDLNAPMNPVDYFQPAALRRYIRNPASVRDWPGRVMPAFPPDQLSDRELDQIVAYLAFMARRKAGK
;
A
#
# COMPACT_ATOMS: atom_id res chain seq x y z
N GLY A 1 -3.82 -12.33 -4.74
CA GLY A 1 -3.67 -11.99 -3.31
C GLY A 1 -2.89 -10.71 -3.17
N PHE A 2 -2.88 -10.14 -1.96
CA PHE A 2 -2.15 -8.92 -1.58
C PHE A 2 -0.87 -9.29 -0.81
N ALA A 3 0.14 -8.43 -0.82
CA ALA A 3 1.41 -8.63 -0.12
C ALA A 3 1.87 -7.37 0.62
N ALA A 4 1.51 -7.24 1.91
CA ALA A 4 1.91 -6.12 2.76
C ALA A 4 3.44 -5.96 2.82
N GLN A 5 3.92 -4.71 2.81
CA GLN A 5 5.32 -4.39 3.06
C GLN A 5 5.47 -3.83 4.48
N LEU A 6 6.19 -4.57 5.33
CA LEU A 6 6.40 -4.23 6.72
C LEU A 6 7.89 -3.94 6.96
N PRO A 7 8.26 -2.69 7.33
CA PRO A 7 9.58 -2.42 7.85
C PRO A 7 9.89 -3.31 9.06
N LEU A 8 11.09 -3.87 9.10
CA LEU A 8 11.47 -4.84 10.14
C LEU A 8 11.49 -4.21 11.55
N ASP A 9 11.90 -2.94 11.63
CA ASP A 9 11.90 -2.14 12.85
C ASP A 9 10.48 -1.87 13.38
N LEU A 10 9.50 -1.71 12.49
CA LEU A 10 8.09 -1.65 12.88
C LEU A 10 7.60 -3.02 13.37
N ALA A 11 7.86 -4.08 12.61
CA ALA A 11 7.37 -5.43 12.92
C ALA A 11 7.98 -6.03 14.20
N LEU A 12 9.22 -5.69 14.53
CA LEU A 12 9.92 -6.20 15.73
C LEU A 12 9.87 -5.25 16.93
N ARG A 13 9.13 -4.15 16.85
CA ARG A 13 9.00 -3.20 17.96
C ARG A 13 8.34 -3.86 19.17
N ARG A 14 9.00 -3.80 20.33
CA ARG A 14 8.49 -4.34 21.62
C ARG A 14 8.23 -3.27 22.68
N ALA A 15 8.39 -2.00 22.34
CA ALA A 15 8.27 -0.90 23.29
C ALA A 15 6.79 -0.70 23.72
N PRO A 16 6.45 -0.71 25.02
CA PRO A 16 5.08 -0.52 25.51
C PRO A 16 4.45 0.82 25.10
N ALA A 17 5.29 1.82 24.83
CA ALA A 17 4.88 3.16 24.44
C ALA A 17 4.58 3.32 22.93
N GLY A 18 4.59 2.25 22.13
CA GLY A 18 4.31 2.33 20.69
C GLY A 18 3.46 1.18 20.17
N ALA A 19 3.29 1.11 18.85
CA ALA A 19 2.58 0.01 18.18
C ALA A 19 3.40 -1.29 18.26
N VAL A 20 2.80 -2.35 18.81
CA VAL A 20 3.38 -3.69 18.94
C VAL A 20 2.59 -4.67 18.07
N ALA A 21 3.30 -5.37 17.19
CA ALA A 21 2.74 -6.38 16.31
C ALA A 21 2.37 -7.67 17.06
N TRP A 22 1.18 -8.20 16.80
CA TRP A 22 0.73 -9.53 17.22
C TRP A 22 0.15 -10.29 16.05
N LEU A 23 0.47 -11.57 15.94
CA LEU A 23 -0.22 -12.47 15.01
C LEU A 23 -1.37 -13.13 15.76
N ALA A 24 -2.58 -12.64 15.56
CA ALA A 24 -3.78 -13.30 16.05
C ALA A 24 -4.00 -14.61 15.26
N ILE A 25 -4.39 -15.66 15.98
CA ILE A 25 -4.63 -17.00 15.43
C ILE A 25 -6.11 -17.31 15.67
N GLU A 26 -6.82 -17.65 14.59
CA GLU A 26 -8.22 -18.06 14.65
C GLU A 26 -8.31 -19.48 15.24
N ASP A 27 -9.25 -19.68 16.16
CA ASP A 27 -9.66 -21.03 16.59
C ASP A 27 -10.56 -21.62 15.49
N PRO A 28 -10.16 -22.72 14.82
CA PRO A 28 -10.97 -23.33 13.77
C PRO A 28 -12.35 -23.82 14.25
N ALA A 29 -12.51 -24.11 15.55
CA ALA A 29 -13.81 -24.48 16.12
C ALA A 29 -14.73 -23.27 16.33
N HIS A 30 -14.16 -22.07 16.44
CA HIS A 30 -14.87 -20.81 16.68
C HIS A 30 -14.35 -19.73 15.71
N PRO A 31 -14.65 -19.85 14.41
CA PRO A 31 -14.13 -18.92 13.41
C PRO A 31 -14.59 -17.49 13.71
N TRP A 32 -13.72 -16.52 13.42
CA TRP A 32 -14.03 -15.12 13.59
C TRP A 32 -15.19 -14.70 12.68
N PRO A 33 -15.97 -13.69 13.08
CA PRO A 33 -17.08 -13.19 12.27
C PRO A 33 -16.60 -12.66 10.92
N LYS A 34 -17.51 -12.64 9.94
CA LYS A 34 -17.27 -12.01 8.65
C LYS A 34 -16.91 -10.53 8.83
N LEU A 35 -15.94 -10.07 8.05
CA LEU A 35 -15.56 -8.66 8.04
C LEU A 35 -16.69 -7.79 7.50
N PRO A 36 -16.85 -6.54 7.99
CA PRO A 36 -17.86 -5.61 7.49
C PRO A 36 -17.82 -5.47 5.96
N GLY A 37 -18.97 -5.71 5.32
CA GLY A 37 -19.09 -5.62 3.86
C GLY A 37 -18.37 -6.73 3.07
N LYS A 38 -17.88 -7.79 3.72
CA LYS A 38 -17.20 -8.92 3.07
C LYS A 38 -17.87 -10.25 3.39
N GLN A 39 -17.71 -11.22 2.50
CA GLN A 39 -18.22 -12.59 2.70
C GLN A 39 -17.27 -13.49 3.49
N VAL A 40 -16.08 -12.98 3.86
CA VAL A 40 -15.01 -13.72 4.52
C VAL A 40 -14.66 -13.10 5.88
N GLY A 41 -14.17 -13.92 6.81
CA GLY A 41 -13.56 -13.47 8.06
C GLY A 41 -12.08 -13.07 7.88
N ALA A 42 -11.41 -12.74 8.98
CA ALA A 42 -10.00 -12.36 9.00
C ALA A 42 -9.02 -13.54 9.14
N GLY A 43 -9.52 -14.74 9.43
CA GLY A 43 -8.71 -15.93 9.70
C GLY A 43 -8.03 -16.53 8.47
N PRO A 44 -7.11 -17.50 8.64
CA PRO A 44 -6.75 -18.11 9.93
C PRO A 44 -5.79 -17.25 10.76
N PHE A 45 -5.14 -16.26 10.14
CA PHE A 45 -4.17 -15.40 10.79
C PHE A 45 -4.39 -13.93 10.44
N TYR A 46 -4.32 -13.06 11.46
CA TYR A 46 -4.44 -11.62 11.31
C TYR A 46 -3.32 -10.91 12.06
N LEU A 47 -2.53 -10.08 11.35
CA LEU A 47 -1.61 -9.16 11.99
C LEU A 47 -2.36 -7.97 12.58
N VAL A 48 -2.34 -7.87 13.90
CA VAL A 48 -2.95 -6.76 14.65
C VAL A 48 -1.88 -5.96 15.36
N TRP A 49 -2.12 -4.66 15.52
CA TRP A 49 -1.23 -3.75 16.24
C TRP A 49 -1.91 -3.29 17.52
N LEU A 50 -1.22 -3.43 18.64
CA LEU A 50 -1.68 -3.00 19.96
C LEU A 50 -0.78 -1.91 20.51
N GLY A 51 -1.29 -1.10 21.43
CA GLY A 51 -0.55 0.00 22.06
C GLY A 51 -0.99 1.39 21.59
N PRO A 52 -0.48 2.46 22.22
CA PRO A 52 -0.98 3.83 22.03
C PRO A 52 -0.79 4.35 20.60
N ASP A 53 0.26 3.90 19.90
CA ASP A 53 0.53 4.33 18.53
C ASP A 53 -0.03 3.38 17.46
N ALA A 54 -0.87 2.41 17.82
CA ALA A 54 -1.43 1.45 16.85
C ALA A 54 -2.13 2.17 15.68
N SER A 55 -2.82 3.28 15.94
CA SER A 55 -3.50 4.09 14.91
C SER A 55 -2.56 4.76 13.91
N SER A 56 -1.26 4.88 14.24
CA SER A 56 -0.24 5.40 13.32
C SER A 56 0.16 4.40 12.23
N VAL A 57 -0.18 3.11 12.41
CA VAL A 57 0.14 2.05 11.46
C VAL A 57 -0.82 2.12 10.28
N ARG A 58 -0.28 2.17 9.07
CA ARG A 58 -1.04 2.39 7.83
C ARG A 58 -1.93 1.20 7.49
N GLY A 59 -3.05 1.45 6.80
CA GLY A 59 -4.08 0.45 6.52
C GLY A 59 -3.54 -0.84 5.89
N GLU A 60 -2.68 -0.72 4.88
CA GLU A 60 -2.05 -1.87 4.20
C GLU A 60 -1.09 -2.68 5.09
N GLN A 61 -0.76 -2.18 6.27
CA GLN A 61 0.06 -2.86 7.26
C GLN A 61 -0.78 -3.63 8.30
N TRP A 62 -2.11 -3.72 8.11
CA TRP A 62 -3.02 -4.60 8.85
C TRP A 62 -3.50 -5.80 7.99
N PRO A 63 -2.61 -6.66 7.46
CA PRO A 63 -3.01 -7.79 6.64
C PRO A 63 -3.74 -8.85 7.46
N TYR A 64 -4.92 -9.25 6.99
CA TYR A 64 -5.67 -10.41 7.45
C TYR A 64 -5.62 -11.54 6.41
N GLN A 65 -6.13 -12.73 6.73
CA GLN A 65 -6.03 -13.92 5.88
C GLN A 65 -4.57 -14.25 5.51
N ILE A 66 -3.64 -14.05 6.45
CA ILE A 66 -2.22 -14.29 6.22
C ILE A 66 -2.00 -15.79 6.01
N VAL A 67 -1.31 -16.14 4.92
CA VAL A 67 -0.93 -17.52 4.60
C VAL A 67 0.58 -17.74 4.63
N ARG A 68 1.36 -16.65 4.59
CA ARG A 68 2.83 -16.68 4.58
C ARG A 68 3.38 -15.38 5.16
N VAL A 69 4.41 -15.52 5.99
CA VAL A 69 5.28 -14.42 6.43
C VAL A 69 6.70 -14.79 6.01
N ALA A 70 7.43 -13.83 5.41
CA ALA A 70 8.80 -14.04 5.00
C ALA A 70 9.62 -12.77 5.29
N ILE A 71 10.87 -12.97 5.70
CA ILE A 71 11.85 -11.90 5.80
C ILE A 71 12.53 -11.80 4.43
N GLU A 72 12.48 -10.61 3.84
CA GLU A 72 12.98 -10.34 2.51
C GLU A 72 13.82 -9.07 2.54
N SER A 73 14.71 -8.92 1.54
CA SER A 73 15.38 -7.64 1.30
C SER A 73 14.36 -6.53 1.05
N SER A 74 14.74 -5.28 1.35
CA SER A 74 13.86 -4.12 1.17
C SER A 74 13.29 -4.06 -0.27
N PRO A 75 12.08 -3.52 -0.48
CA PRO A 75 11.49 -3.45 -1.82
C PRO A 75 12.39 -2.78 -2.87
N LEU A 76 13.17 -1.76 -2.49
CA LEU A 76 14.10 -1.09 -3.40
C LEU A 76 15.35 -1.92 -3.72
N ALA A 77 15.74 -2.85 -2.83
CA ALA A 77 16.82 -3.79 -3.11
C ALA A 77 16.35 -4.93 -4.03
N ARG A 78 15.13 -5.42 -3.83
CA ARG A 78 14.53 -6.46 -4.69
C ARG A 78 14.11 -5.91 -6.05
N TRP A 79 13.62 -4.68 -6.08
CA TRP A 79 13.17 -3.99 -7.28
C TRP A 79 13.77 -2.58 -7.37
N PRO A 80 15.03 -2.47 -7.84
CA PRO A 80 15.70 -1.18 -7.99
C PRO A 80 14.98 -0.22 -8.94
N SER A 81 14.16 -0.74 -9.87
CA SER A 81 13.34 0.08 -10.75
C SER A 81 12.33 0.94 -10.00
N LEU A 82 11.94 0.61 -8.77
CA LEU A 82 11.05 1.46 -7.96
C LEU A 82 11.73 2.73 -7.45
N ALA A 83 13.07 2.79 -7.46
CA ALA A 83 13.81 3.92 -6.94
C ALA A 83 13.68 5.17 -7.83
N VAL A 84 13.46 6.32 -7.21
CA VAL A 84 13.65 7.64 -7.82
C VAL A 84 15.14 7.94 -7.99
N ASP A 85 15.46 8.86 -8.88
CA ASP A 85 16.85 9.19 -9.19
C ASP A 85 17.60 9.71 -7.95
N ARG A 86 18.84 9.27 -7.80
CA ARG A 86 19.71 9.74 -6.71
C ARG A 86 20.01 11.24 -6.79
N ALA A 87 19.93 11.81 -7.99
CA ALA A 87 20.14 13.23 -8.23
C ALA A 87 18.96 14.12 -7.79
N LEU A 88 17.77 13.57 -7.51
CA LEU A 88 16.65 14.40 -7.03
C LEU A 88 17.00 15.10 -5.71
N PRO A 89 16.55 16.34 -5.48
CA PRO A 89 16.68 16.99 -4.18
C PRO A 89 16.16 16.13 -3.03
N ALA A 90 16.77 16.22 -1.85
CA ALA A 90 16.37 15.41 -0.70
C ALA A 90 14.91 15.66 -0.26
N ASN A 91 14.41 16.88 -0.48
CA ASN A 91 13.05 17.31 -0.18
C ASN A 91 12.07 17.16 -1.37
N ASP A 92 12.49 16.55 -2.48
CA ASP A 92 11.61 16.33 -3.63
C ASP A 92 10.39 15.47 -3.22
N PRO A 93 9.15 15.87 -3.54
CA PRO A 93 7.94 15.16 -3.14
C PRO A 93 7.90 13.71 -3.67
N ALA A 94 8.53 13.41 -4.81
CA ALA A 94 8.59 12.05 -5.35
C ALA A 94 9.35 11.09 -4.43
N ARG A 95 10.32 11.58 -3.63
CA ARG A 95 11.02 10.75 -2.64
C ARG A 95 10.09 10.28 -1.52
N ALA A 96 9.23 11.17 -1.04
CA ALA A 96 8.20 10.82 -0.06
C ALA A 96 7.13 9.93 -0.68
N GLY A 97 6.70 10.25 -1.91
CA GLY A 97 5.76 9.47 -2.69
C GLY A 97 6.20 8.04 -2.93
N GLN A 98 7.48 7.80 -3.21
CA GLN A 98 8.04 6.45 -3.35
C GLN A 98 7.86 5.63 -2.07
N ARG A 99 8.15 6.21 -0.89
CA ARG A 99 7.98 5.51 0.39
C ARG A 99 6.51 5.17 0.64
N LEU A 100 5.61 6.14 0.42
CA LEU A 100 4.17 5.94 0.55
C LEU A 100 3.66 4.86 -0.42
N PHE A 101 4.13 4.89 -1.68
CA PHE A 101 3.77 3.90 -2.69
C PHE A 101 4.20 2.50 -2.28
N VAL A 102 5.44 2.34 -1.78
CA VAL A 102 5.94 1.04 -1.31
C VAL A 102 5.10 0.51 -0.14
N THR A 103 4.69 1.38 0.78
CA THR A 103 3.90 0.98 1.96
C THR A 103 2.44 0.68 1.63
N GLN A 104 1.78 1.51 0.82
CA GLN A 104 0.31 1.47 0.65
C GLN A 104 -0.14 0.98 -0.74
N CYS A 105 0.67 1.12 -1.77
CA CYS A 105 0.23 0.82 -3.15
C CYS A 105 0.82 -0.50 -3.67
N LEU A 106 2.12 -0.73 -3.45
CA LEU A 106 2.87 -1.89 -3.95
C LEU A 106 2.32 -3.24 -3.43
N ALA A 107 1.61 -3.18 -2.32
CA ALA A 107 1.04 -4.37 -1.73
C ALA A 107 -0.12 -4.94 -2.56
N CYS A 108 -0.82 -4.12 -3.35
CA CYS A 108 -1.80 -4.54 -4.36
C CYS A 108 -1.24 -4.45 -5.79
N HIS A 109 -0.55 -3.35 -6.10
CA HIS A 109 -0.15 -2.97 -7.44
C HIS A 109 1.29 -3.33 -7.75
N ARG A 110 1.59 -3.41 -9.05
CA ARG A 110 2.97 -3.39 -9.56
C ARG A 110 3.29 -2.05 -10.21
N LEU A 111 4.56 -1.83 -10.49
CA LEU A 111 5.03 -0.65 -11.21
C LEU A 111 6.20 -1.04 -12.12
N ASP A 112 6.01 -0.99 -13.44
CA ASP A 112 6.99 -1.52 -14.41
C ASP A 112 7.38 -2.99 -14.12
N GLY A 113 6.39 -3.81 -13.76
CA GLY A 113 6.57 -5.23 -13.41
C GLY A 113 7.16 -5.46 -12.01
N ALA A 114 7.61 -4.43 -11.31
CA ALA A 114 8.10 -4.56 -9.94
C ALA A 114 6.95 -4.71 -8.94
N GLY A 115 7.12 -5.61 -7.97
CA GLY A 115 6.09 -5.99 -7.01
C GLY A 115 5.63 -7.44 -7.19
N SER A 116 5.20 -8.07 -6.10
CA SER A 116 4.82 -9.49 -6.08
C SER A 116 3.30 -9.73 -6.12
N SER A 117 2.49 -8.67 -6.08
CA SER A 117 1.03 -8.77 -6.11
C SER A 117 0.48 -8.67 -7.53
N HIS A 118 -0.64 -9.34 -7.79
CA HIS A 118 -1.45 -9.22 -9.01
C HIS A 118 -2.90 -8.85 -8.69
N ALA A 119 -3.17 -8.35 -7.47
CA ALA A 119 -4.51 -7.93 -7.07
C ALA A 119 -4.97 -6.65 -7.79
N GLY A 120 -4.05 -5.72 -8.02
CA GLY A 120 -4.27 -4.52 -8.84
C GLY A 120 -3.48 -4.56 -10.14
N PRO A 121 -3.83 -3.71 -11.13
CA PRO A 121 -3.05 -3.56 -12.35
C PRO A 121 -1.63 -3.04 -12.08
N ASP A 122 -0.75 -3.19 -13.07
CA ASP A 122 0.51 -2.45 -13.08
C ASP A 122 0.22 -0.96 -13.33
N LEU A 123 0.89 -0.09 -12.57
CA LEU A 123 0.64 1.36 -12.59
C LEU A 123 1.63 2.14 -13.45
N ASN A 124 2.45 1.47 -14.26
CA ASN A 124 3.26 2.13 -15.28
C ASN A 124 3.19 1.42 -16.64
N ALA A 125 2.62 0.21 -16.73
CA ALA A 125 2.46 -0.55 -17.96
C ALA A 125 1.01 -1.05 -18.18
N PRO A 126 0.44 -0.93 -19.40
CA PRO A 126 1.02 -0.29 -20.58
C PRO A 126 1.10 1.25 -20.47
N MET A 127 0.24 1.86 -19.65
CA MET A 127 0.20 3.31 -19.41
C MET A 127 0.28 3.63 -17.92
N ASN A 128 0.87 4.77 -17.58
CA ASN A 128 0.80 5.29 -16.22
C ASN A 128 -0.54 6.00 -16.00
N PRO A 129 -1.17 5.90 -14.81
CA PRO A 129 -2.39 6.66 -14.48
C PRO A 129 -2.32 8.16 -14.79
N VAL A 130 -1.14 8.79 -14.68
CA VAL A 130 -0.98 10.22 -14.99
C VAL A 130 -1.11 10.53 -16.48
N ASP A 131 -0.95 9.54 -17.37
CA ASP A 131 -1.00 9.72 -18.82
C ASP A 131 -2.44 9.74 -19.36
N TYR A 132 -3.39 9.13 -18.65
CA TYR A 132 -4.77 8.99 -19.12
C TYR A 132 -5.84 9.51 -18.16
N PHE A 133 -5.52 9.80 -16.90
CA PHE A 133 -6.42 10.55 -16.02
C PHE A 133 -6.12 12.05 -16.07
N GLN A 134 -7.18 12.85 -16.07
CA GLN A 134 -7.06 14.26 -15.68
C GLN A 134 -6.57 14.37 -14.22
N PRO A 135 -5.73 15.35 -13.86
CA PRO A 135 -5.12 15.42 -12.53
C PRO A 135 -6.13 15.36 -11.38
N ALA A 136 -7.21 16.12 -11.45
CA ALA A 136 -8.26 16.11 -10.43
C ALA A 136 -9.00 14.76 -10.34
N ALA A 137 -9.21 14.10 -11.49
CA ALA A 137 -9.85 12.79 -11.54
C ALA A 137 -8.95 11.70 -10.95
N LEU A 138 -7.64 11.73 -11.20
CA LEU A 138 -6.68 10.79 -10.59
C LEU A 138 -6.71 10.91 -9.06
N ARG A 139 -6.67 12.14 -8.54
CA ARG A 139 -6.73 12.36 -7.09
C ARG A 139 -8.02 11.82 -6.49
N ARG A 140 -9.15 12.12 -7.13
CA ARG A 140 -10.46 11.63 -6.69
C ARG A 140 -10.54 10.10 -6.75
N TYR A 141 -9.96 9.48 -7.79
CA TYR A 141 -9.91 8.04 -7.94
C TYR A 141 -9.08 7.38 -6.84
N ILE A 142 -7.87 7.88 -6.55
CA ILE A 142 -7.04 7.38 -5.45
C ILE A 142 -7.75 7.55 -4.10
N ARG A 143 -8.33 8.73 -3.84
CA ARG A 143 -9.04 9.05 -2.60
C ARG A 143 -10.23 8.12 -2.35
N ASN A 144 -11.09 7.98 -3.35
CA ASN A 144 -12.29 7.16 -3.27
C ASN A 144 -12.66 6.63 -4.68
N PRO A 145 -12.18 5.43 -5.03
CA PRO A 145 -12.44 4.81 -6.32
C PRO A 145 -13.95 4.72 -6.65
N ALA A 146 -14.78 4.44 -5.64
CA ALA A 146 -16.25 4.34 -5.77
C ALA A 146 -16.90 5.62 -6.27
N SER A 147 -16.34 6.78 -5.91
CA SER A 147 -16.88 8.07 -6.30
C SER A 147 -16.67 8.40 -7.78
N VAL A 148 -15.77 7.66 -8.45
CA VAL A 148 -15.46 7.81 -9.87
C VAL A 148 -16.09 6.67 -10.68
N ARG A 149 -15.96 5.43 -10.21
CA ARG A 149 -16.58 4.26 -10.84
C ARG A 149 -16.89 3.19 -9.79
N ASP A 150 -18.15 2.78 -9.73
CA ASP A 150 -18.64 1.76 -8.81
C ASP A 150 -19.13 0.53 -9.57
N TRP A 151 -18.69 -0.66 -9.17
CA TRP A 151 -19.10 -1.92 -9.77
C TRP A 151 -18.93 -3.09 -8.79
N PRO A 152 -19.72 -4.17 -8.94
CA PRO A 152 -19.55 -5.39 -8.16
C PRO A 152 -18.15 -5.98 -8.36
N GLY A 153 -17.38 -6.14 -7.29
CA GLY A 153 -16.03 -6.69 -7.33
C GLY A 153 -14.89 -5.66 -7.37
N ARG A 154 -15.17 -4.37 -7.19
CA ARG A 154 -14.12 -3.38 -6.92
C ARG A 154 -13.37 -3.75 -5.64
N VAL A 155 -12.04 -3.90 -5.74
CA VAL A 155 -11.17 -4.29 -4.62
C VAL A 155 -10.37 -3.15 -4.02
N MET A 156 -10.09 -2.09 -4.80
CA MET A 156 -9.31 -0.94 -4.31
C MET A 156 -10.12 -0.19 -3.23
N PRO A 157 -9.59 -0.06 -1.99
CA PRO A 157 -10.29 0.62 -0.91
C PRO A 157 -10.28 2.14 -1.13
N ALA A 158 -11.12 2.84 -0.36
CA ALA A 158 -10.98 4.28 -0.20
C ALA A 158 -9.86 4.56 0.81
N PHE A 159 -9.14 5.67 0.60
CA PHE A 159 -8.11 6.15 1.51
C PHE A 159 -8.60 7.44 2.12
N PRO A 160 -9.25 7.46 3.30
CA PRO A 160 -9.73 8.70 3.91
C PRO A 160 -8.56 9.60 4.37
N PRO A 161 -8.80 10.92 4.60
CA PRO A 161 -7.72 11.88 4.91
C PRO A 161 -6.89 11.58 6.15
N ASP A 162 -7.45 10.85 7.13
CA ASP A 162 -6.79 10.37 8.33
C ASP A 162 -5.81 9.21 8.05
N GLN A 163 -6.04 8.42 6.99
CA GLN A 163 -5.14 7.35 6.55
C GLN A 163 -4.12 7.84 5.50
N LEU A 164 -4.56 8.76 4.62
CA LEU A 164 -3.75 9.37 3.58
C LEU A 164 -4.07 10.86 3.48
N SER A 165 -3.26 11.73 4.05
CA SER A 165 -3.50 13.19 3.94
C SER A 165 -3.46 13.67 2.48
N ASP A 166 -4.03 14.84 2.20
CA ASP A 166 -3.97 15.42 0.85
C ASP A 166 -2.52 15.64 0.38
N ARG A 167 -1.62 16.02 1.29
CA ARG A 167 -0.19 16.15 1.02
C ARG A 167 0.44 14.82 0.64
N GLU A 168 0.12 13.74 1.34
CA GLU A 168 0.64 12.41 1.01
C GLU A 168 0.10 11.91 -0.33
N LEU A 169 -1.16 12.21 -0.64
CA LEU A 169 -1.74 11.95 -1.95
C LEU A 169 -0.98 12.73 -3.05
N ASP A 170 -0.67 14.01 -2.84
CA ASP A 170 0.17 14.80 -3.77
C ASP A 170 1.51 14.13 -4.02
N GLN A 171 2.15 13.64 -2.96
CA GLN A 171 3.44 12.97 -3.02
C GLN A 171 3.36 11.67 -3.83
N ILE A 172 2.32 10.86 -3.64
CA ILE A 172 2.08 9.66 -4.45
C ILE A 172 1.91 10.02 -5.93
N VAL A 173 1.10 11.03 -6.24
CA VAL A 173 0.90 11.50 -7.63
C VAL A 173 2.21 12.04 -8.22
N ALA A 174 3.01 12.77 -7.45
CA ALA A 174 4.33 13.24 -7.87
C ALA A 174 5.29 12.08 -8.17
N TYR A 175 5.26 11.01 -7.37
CA TYR A 175 6.03 9.79 -7.63
C TYR A 175 5.57 9.08 -8.91
N LEU A 176 4.26 8.90 -9.11
CA LEU A 176 3.73 8.32 -10.36
C LEU A 176 4.14 9.15 -11.58
N ALA A 177 4.08 10.48 -11.48
CA ALA A 177 4.51 11.39 -12.54
C ALA A 177 6.01 11.32 -12.81
N PHE A 178 6.84 11.18 -11.77
CA PHE A 178 8.27 10.92 -11.92
C PHE A 178 8.52 9.63 -12.70
N MET A 179 7.80 8.56 -12.36
CA MET A 179 7.96 7.23 -12.98
C MET A 179 7.49 7.21 -14.44
N ALA A 180 6.42 7.95 -14.77
CA ALA A 180 5.98 8.14 -16.15
C ALA A 180 7.05 8.85 -17.00
N ARG A 181 7.60 9.98 -16.50
CA ARG A 181 8.67 10.71 -17.20
C ARG A 181 9.93 9.87 -17.39
N ARG A 182 10.33 9.14 -16.36
CA ARG A 182 11.50 8.24 -16.43
C ARG A 182 11.29 7.12 -17.44
N LYS A 183 10.06 6.60 -17.59
CA LYS A 183 9.74 5.61 -18.62
C LYS A 183 9.79 6.20 -20.03
N ALA A 184 9.29 7.42 -20.22
CA ALA A 184 9.30 8.10 -21.53
C ALA A 184 10.70 8.56 -21.98
N GLY A 185 11.63 8.76 -21.03
CA GLY A 185 13.03 9.09 -21.32
C GLY A 185 13.96 7.88 -21.47
N LYS A 186 13.44 6.65 -21.36
CA LYS A 186 14.12 5.42 -21.77
C LYS A 186 13.84 5.14 -23.23
#